data_AF-A0A409YWU8-F1
#
_entry.id   AF-A0A409YWU8-F1
#
_cell.length_a   1.000
_cell.length_b   1.000
_cell.length_c   1.000
_cell.angle_alpha   90.00
_cell.angle_beta   90.00
_cell.angle_gamma   90.00
#
_symmetry.space_group_name_H-M   'P 1'
#
loop_
_entity.id
_entity.type
_entity.pdbx_description
1 polymer ?
#
loop_
_entity_poly.entity_id
_entity_poly.type
_entity_poly.pdbx_seq_one_letter_code
_entity_poly.pdbx_strand_id
1 'polypeptide(L)'
;MSSTPVPSSPDPAHESQTQYAKLSQSDASQQVPPEQEIQSQQPPRSNSCDRPLSDVISEKFAPFDAQSRIAQPFADAEAKDVAFQEELSRMLLKAIVETHAWAASRPQNESSVEGQKLEERIAHIMDTEREQGMCSPTPTSQSSSSSFYRFRIVGMPYLSPSSCFRTAFPTSHRPYSLGSFLCSLAYTLFAFLCQNKPAKG
;
A
#
# COMPACT_ATOMS: atom_id res chain seq x y z
N MET A 1 -49.49 -13.26 -26.39
CA MET A 1 -49.13 -12.24 -25.39
C MET A 1 -48.40 -12.96 -24.27
N SER A 2 -47.07 -12.98 -24.33
CA SER A 2 -46.22 -13.67 -23.35
C SER A 2 -45.70 -12.66 -22.35
N SER A 3 -46.14 -12.77 -21.11
CA SER A 3 -45.70 -11.94 -20.00
C SER A 3 -44.43 -12.53 -19.41
N THR A 4 -43.30 -11.84 -19.58
CA THR A 4 -42.03 -12.16 -18.92
C THR A 4 -42.08 -11.70 -17.47
N PRO A 5 -41.73 -12.54 -16.47
CA PRO A 5 -41.71 -12.12 -15.08
C PRO A 5 -40.44 -11.31 -14.77
N VAL A 6 -40.64 -10.22 -14.01
CA VAL A 6 -39.61 -9.32 -13.50
C VAL A 6 -38.83 -10.02 -12.38
N PRO A 7 -37.49 -10.04 -12.40
CA PRO A 7 -36.71 -10.56 -11.30
C PRO A 7 -36.68 -9.57 -10.14
N SER A 8 -37.12 -10.04 -8.96
CA SER A 8 -37.11 -9.29 -7.71
C SER A 8 -35.69 -8.96 -7.25
N SER A 9 -35.49 -7.72 -6.82
CA SER A 9 -34.23 -7.25 -6.22
C SER A 9 -33.93 -8.00 -4.92
N PRO A 10 -32.67 -8.36 -4.63
CA PRO A 10 -32.29 -8.92 -3.36
C PRO A 10 -32.23 -7.83 -2.27
N ASP A 11 -32.91 -8.08 -1.16
CA ASP A 11 -32.82 -7.30 0.07
C ASP A 11 -31.37 -7.29 0.63
N PRO A 12 -30.90 -6.18 1.21
CA PRO A 12 -29.62 -6.12 1.90
C PRO A 12 -29.78 -6.74 3.29
N ALA A 13 -29.65 -8.07 3.36
CA ALA A 13 -29.57 -8.76 4.63
C ALA A 13 -28.26 -8.40 5.35
N HIS A 14 -28.44 -7.84 6.55
CA HIS A 14 -27.48 -7.80 7.65
C HIS A 14 -26.77 -9.14 7.84
N GLU A 15 -25.46 -9.20 7.59
CA GLU A 15 -24.51 -10.17 8.18
C GLU A 15 -23.11 -9.78 7.67
N SER A 16 -22.25 -9.13 8.45
CA SER A 16 -21.31 -9.88 9.29
C SER A 16 -20.67 -8.94 10.32
N GLN A 17 -21.23 -8.97 11.54
CA GLN A 17 -20.43 -8.77 12.75
C GLN A 17 -19.54 -10.01 12.96
N THR A 18 -18.39 -9.80 13.60
CA THR A 18 -17.44 -10.81 14.12
C THR A 18 -16.47 -11.52 13.15
N GLN A 19 -15.59 -10.75 12.52
CA GLN A 19 -14.21 -11.22 12.24
C GLN A 19 -13.17 -10.11 12.48
N TYR A 20 -13.12 -9.61 13.71
CA TYR A 20 -11.96 -8.89 14.23
C TYR A 20 -11.56 -9.51 15.57
N ALA A 21 -11.17 -10.77 15.53
CA ALA A 21 -10.39 -11.36 16.59
C ALA A 21 -9.29 -12.16 15.92
N LYS A 22 -8.04 -11.86 16.28
CA LYS A 22 -6.85 -12.68 16.02
C LYS A 22 -6.12 -12.42 14.71
N LEU A 23 -5.50 -11.24 14.58
CA LEU A 23 -4.13 -11.14 14.06
C LEU A 23 -3.49 -9.79 14.45
N SER A 24 -2.92 -9.74 15.65
CA SER A 24 -1.89 -8.78 16.04
C SER A 24 -0.99 -9.45 17.06
N GLN A 25 -0.12 -10.31 16.55
CA GLN A 25 1.20 -10.55 17.15
C GLN A 25 2.20 -9.93 16.17
N SER A 26 2.21 -8.61 16.12
CA SER A 26 3.38 -7.88 15.67
C SER A 26 4.31 -7.83 16.87
N ASP A 27 5.41 -8.57 16.73
CA ASP A 27 6.63 -8.49 17.51
C ASP A 27 7.21 -7.08 17.39
N ALA A 28 6.57 -6.13 18.08
CA ALA A 28 7.11 -4.80 18.29
C ALA A 28 7.96 -4.90 19.55
N SER A 29 9.28 -4.82 19.36
CA SER A 29 10.22 -4.52 20.43
C SER A 29 9.62 -3.43 21.31
N GLN A 30 9.23 -3.88 22.49
CA GLN A 30 8.49 -3.17 23.50
C GLN A 30 9.44 -2.12 24.05
N GLN A 31 9.49 -0.95 23.43
CA GLN A 31 9.97 0.24 24.12
C GLN A 31 8.86 0.61 25.10
N VAL A 32 8.94 -0.03 26.27
CA VAL A 32 8.13 0.23 27.45
C VAL A 32 8.01 1.75 27.59
N PRO A 33 6.81 2.34 27.40
CA PRO A 33 6.56 3.72 27.75
C PRO A 33 7.03 3.88 29.20
N PRO A 34 7.83 4.93 29.53
CA PRO A 34 8.32 5.10 30.89
C PRO A 34 7.11 5.01 31.80
N GLU A 35 7.18 4.02 32.68
CA GLU A 35 6.24 3.76 33.75
C GLU A 35 5.97 5.14 34.37
N GLN A 36 4.86 5.77 33.98
CA GLN A 36 4.35 6.88 34.74
C GLN A 36 3.99 6.21 36.03
N GLU A 37 4.91 6.30 36.99
CA GLU A 37 4.65 6.04 38.39
C GLU A 37 3.26 6.59 38.61
N ILE A 38 2.29 5.68 38.75
CA ILE A 38 1.07 6.00 39.45
C ILE A 38 1.61 6.23 40.85
N GLN A 39 2.07 7.47 41.06
CA GLN A 39 2.39 8.04 42.32
C GLN A 39 1.02 8.10 42.97
N SER A 40 0.60 6.93 43.47
CA SER A 40 -0.37 6.78 44.50
C SER A 40 0.18 7.69 45.56
N GLN A 41 -0.34 8.91 45.59
CA GLN A 41 -0.35 9.73 46.76
C GLN A 41 -1.14 8.90 47.77
N GLN A 42 -0.48 7.88 48.34
CA GLN A 42 -0.87 7.35 49.60
C GLN A 42 -0.79 8.57 50.50
N PRO A 43 -1.93 9.07 51.00
CA PRO A 43 -1.89 10.16 51.94
C PRO A 43 -0.92 9.74 53.05
N PRO A 44 -0.05 10.66 53.52
CA PRO A 44 0.94 10.33 54.54
C PRO A 44 0.23 9.59 55.66
N ARG A 45 0.66 8.35 55.93
CA ARG A 45 0.10 7.53 57.01
C ARG A 45 0.40 8.25 58.31
N SER A 46 -0.50 9.14 58.73
CA SER A 46 -0.41 9.85 59.99
C SER A 46 -0.41 8.80 61.08
N ASN A 47 0.69 8.74 61.84
CA ASN A 47 0.87 7.85 62.98
C ASN A 47 -0.42 7.80 63.82
N SER A 48 -1.00 6.61 63.94
CA SER A 48 -2.30 6.34 64.52
C SER A 48 -2.33 6.67 66.01
N CYS A 49 -2.60 7.93 66.33
CA CYS A 49 -3.30 8.27 67.54
C CYS A 49 -4.76 7.90 67.28
N ASP A 50 -5.33 6.97 68.04
CA ASP A 50 -6.70 6.47 67.89
C ASP A 50 -7.70 7.62 67.74
N ARG A 51 -8.03 7.98 66.49
CA ARG A 51 -9.15 8.89 66.23
C ARG A 51 -10.42 8.12 66.59
N PRO A 52 -11.32 8.70 67.40
CA PRO A 52 -12.59 8.04 67.70
C PRO A 52 -13.33 7.79 66.39
N LEU A 53 -13.87 6.58 66.23
CA LEU A 53 -14.52 6.11 64.99
C LEU A 53 -15.65 7.05 64.53
N SER A 54 -16.30 7.75 65.48
CA SER A 54 -17.30 8.78 65.21
C SER A 54 -16.78 9.90 64.31
N ASP A 55 -15.53 10.32 64.48
CA ASP A 55 -14.94 11.43 63.74
C ASP A 55 -14.59 11.00 62.31
N VAL A 56 -14.15 9.76 62.13
CA VAL A 56 -13.83 9.18 60.82
C VAL A 56 -15.10 8.99 59.99
N ILE A 57 -16.19 8.53 60.60
CA ILE A 57 -17.47 8.33 59.90
C ILE A 57 -18.17 9.67 59.61
N SER A 58 -17.94 10.67 60.46
CA SER A 58 -18.48 12.02 60.26
C SER A 58 -17.70 12.83 59.21
N GLU A 59 -16.51 12.38 58.83
CA GLU A 59 -15.72 13.03 57.79
C GLU A 59 -16.42 12.88 56.43
N LYS A 60 -16.84 14.01 55.87
CA LYS A 60 -17.44 14.04 54.54
C LYS A 60 -16.35 13.83 53.51
N PHE A 61 -16.46 12.76 52.73
CA PHE A 61 -15.56 12.53 51.60
C PHE A 61 -15.56 13.73 50.65
N ALA A 62 -14.38 14.08 50.15
CA ALA A 62 -14.28 15.06 49.07
C ALA A 62 -15.14 14.59 47.88
N PRO A 63 -15.86 15.51 47.20
CA PRO A 63 -16.62 15.16 46.00
C PRO A 63 -15.72 14.48 44.98
N PHE A 64 -16.13 13.30 44.50
CA PHE A 64 -15.39 12.58 43.47
C PHE A 64 -15.72 13.16 42.10
N ASP A 65 -14.71 13.70 41.43
CA ASP A 65 -14.83 14.14 40.04
C ASP A 65 -14.63 12.96 39.08
N ALA A 66 -15.74 12.27 38.79
CA ALA A 66 -15.75 11.15 37.86
C ALA A 66 -15.39 11.57 36.43
N GLN A 67 -15.69 12.81 36.06
CA GLN A 67 -15.49 13.30 34.70
C GLN A 67 -14.00 13.43 34.39
N SER A 68 -13.25 14.14 35.23
CA SER A 68 -11.83 14.36 34.97
C SER A 68 -10.98 13.12 35.23
N ARG A 69 -11.36 12.28 36.20
CA ARG A 69 -10.55 11.11 36.60
C ARG A 69 -10.82 9.84 35.80
N ILE A 70 -12.04 9.66 35.31
CA ILE A 70 -12.43 8.42 34.61
C ILE A 70 -12.78 8.75 33.16
N ALA A 71 -13.77 9.60 32.91
CA ALA A 71 -14.30 9.78 31.56
C ALA A 71 -13.30 10.44 30.60
N GLN A 72 -12.59 11.47 31.05
CA GLN A 72 -11.68 12.25 30.20
C GLN A 72 -10.51 11.40 29.64
N PRO A 73 -9.79 10.57 30.42
CA PRO A 73 -8.76 9.70 29.88
C PRO A 73 -9.22 8.77 28.74
N PHE A 74 -10.46 8.26 28.80
CA PHE A 74 -11.00 7.42 27.73
C PHE A 74 -11.31 8.23 26.48
N ALA A 75 -11.91 9.42 26.63
CA ALA A 75 -12.15 10.32 25.51
C ALA A 75 -10.83 10.75 24.82
N ASP A 76 -9.80 11.04 25.63
CA ASP A 76 -8.46 11.40 25.12
C ASP A 76 -7.78 10.21 24.42
N ALA A 77 -7.99 8.98 24.90
CA ALA A 77 -7.47 7.78 24.27
C ALA A 77 -8.18 7.49 22.94
N GLU A 78 -9.51 7.60 22.89
CA GLU A 78 -10.30 7.44 21.67
C GLU A 78 -9.89 8.46 20.60
N ALA A 79 -9.67 9.72 20.98
CA ALA A 79 -9.19 10.75 20.06
C ALA A 79 -7.80 10.42 19.47
N LYS A 80 -6.89 9.85 20.28
CA LYS A 80 -5.57 9.41 19.81
C LYS A 80 -5.67 8.22 18.86
N ASP A 81 -6.55 7.27 19.14
CA ASP A 81 -6.75 6.09 18.31
C ASP A 81 -7.28 6.48 16.92
N VAL A 82 -8.23 7.42 16.86
CA VAL A 82 -8.73 7.97 15.58
C VAL A 82 -7.58 8.64 14.81
N ALA A 83 -6.81 9.52 15.44
CA ALA A 83 -5.68 10.19 14.81
C ALA A 83 -4.61 9.20 14.31
N PHE A 84 -4.33 8.15 15.08
CA PHE A 84 -3.39 7.09 14.70
C PHE A 84 -3.89 6.30 13.49
N GLN A 85 -5.18 5.94 13.47
CA GLN A 85 -5.78 5.21 12.36
C GLN A 85 -5.72 6.03 11.05
N GLU A 86 -6.00 7.33 11.12
CA GLU A 86 -5.89 8.24 9.98
C GLU A 86 -4.44 8.30 9.46
N GLU A 87 -3.48 8.50 10.35
CA GLU A 87 -2.06 8.57 9.99
C GLU A 87 -1.54 7.25 9.40
N LEU A 88 -1.91 6.11 9.99
CA LEU A 88 -1.57 4.79 9.47
C LEU A 88 -2.14 4.58 8.07
N SER A 89 -3.41 4.92 7.88
CA SER A 89 -4.08 4.82 6.58
C SER A 89 -3.40 5.68 5.52
N ARG A 90 -3.01 6.90 5.89
CA ARG A 90 -2.26 7.83 5.04
C ARG A 90 -0.90 7.27 4.64
N MET A 91 -0.13 6.72 5.59
CA MET A 91 1.17 6.12 5.33
C MET A 91 1.05 4.90 4.40
N LEU A 92 0.08 4.02 4.64
CA LEU A 92 -0.12 2.83 3.83
C LEU A 92 -0.51 3.20 2.39
N LEU A 93 -1.44 4.15 2.23
CA LEU A 93 -1.85 4.61 0.91
C LEU A 93 -0.67 5.21 0.15
N LYS A 94 0.15 6.03 0.82
CA LYS A 94 1.37 6.59 0.24
C LYS A 94 2.32 5.50 -0.26
N ALA A 95 2.59 4.48 0.56
CA ALA A 95 3.47 3.38 0.19
C ALA A 95 2.95 2.60 -1.02
N ILE A 96 1.63 2.36 -1.11
CA ILE A 96 1.00 1.68 -2.25
C ILE A 96 1.16 2.52 -3.52
N VAL A 97 0.88 3.82 -3.46
CA VAL A 97 0.97 4.73 -4.61
C VAL A 97 2.42 4.84 -5.10
N GLU A 98 3.38 5.00 -4.19
CA GLU A 98 4.80 5.04 -4.55
C GLU A 98 5.25 3.73 -5.19
N THR A 99 4.90 2.59 -4.60
CA THR A 99 5.23 1.27 -5.16
C THR A 99 4.63 1.08 -6.55
N HIS A 100 3.37 1.49 -6.76
CA HIS A 100 2.72 1.43 -8.05
C HIS A 100 3.39 2.33 -9.08
N ALA A 101 3.71 3.59 -8.73
CA ALA A 101 4.39 4.52 -9.62
C ALA A 101 5.77 3.97 -10.06
N TRP A 102 6.51 3.37 -9.14
CA TRP A 102 7.80 2.74 -9.43
C TRP A 102 7.65 1.50 -10.34
N ALA A 103 6.70 0.62 -10.01
CA ALA A 103 6.43 -0.58 -10.81
C ALA A 103 5.96 -0.24 -12.23
N ALA A 104 5.18 0.83 -12.40
CA ALA A 104 4.69 1.30 -13.70
C ALA A 104 5.79 2.00 -14.53
N SER A 105 6.69 2.74 -13.90
CA SER A 105 7.73 3.51 -14.61
C SER A 105 8.85 2.62 -15.17
N ARG A 106 9.14 1.49 -14.52
CA ARG A 106 10.28 0.63 -14.87
C ARG A 106 10.17 -0.03 -16.25
N PRO A 107 9.06 -0.71 -16.63
CA PRO A 107 8.92 -1.31 -17.95
C PRO A 107 9.01 -0.29 -19.09
N GLN A 108 8.48 0.92 -18.88
CA GLN A 108 8.58 1.99 -19.86
C GLN A 108 10.02 2.45 -20.05
N ASN A 109 10.78 2.61 -18.96
CA ASN A 109 12.18 2.97 -19.03
C ASN A 109 13.02 1.88 -19.71
N GLU A 110 12.83 0.61 -19.32
CA GLU A 110 13.55 -0.52 -19.89
C GLU A 110 13.29 -0.66 -21.40
N SER A 111 12.03 -0.60 -21.83
CA SER A 111 11.67 -0.64 -23.26
C SER A 111 12.21 0.56 -24.04
N SER A 112 12.22 1.76 -23.47
CA SER A 112 12.80 2.94 -24.10
C SER A 112 14.31 2.82 -24.30
N VAL A 113 15.03 2.31 -23.30
CA VAL A 113 16.49 2.09 -23.38
C VAL A 113 16.83 1.02 -24.42
N GLU A 114 16.06 -0.07 -24.47
CA GLU A 114 16.24 -1.11 -25.48
C GLU A 114 15.93 -0.61 -26.90
N GLY A 115 14.89 0.22 -27.05
CA GLY A 115 14.56 0.89 -28.30
C GLY A 115 15.70 1.77 -28.82
N GLN A 116 16.23 2.66 -27.95
CA GLN A 116 17.37 3.53 -28.29
C GLN A 116 18.60 2.72 -28.71
N LYS A 117 18.92 1.66 -27.97
CA LYS A 117 20.03 0.77 -28.31
C LYS A 117 19.85 0.10 -29.68
N LEU A 118 18.63 -0.22 -30.07
CA LEU A 118 18.35 -0.78 -31.40
C LEU A 118 18.50 0.28 -32.49
N GLU A 119 17.99 1.48 -32.26
CA GLU A 119 18.13 2.62 -33.17
C GLU A 119 19.60 2.97 -33.41
N GLU A 120 20.42 3.02 -32.36
CA GLU A 120 21.87 3.24 -32.45
C GLU A 120 22.56 2.17 -33.29
N ARG A 121 22.19 0.89 -33.12
CA ARG A 121 22.74 -0.22 -33.93
C ARG A 121 22.35 -0.10 -35.39
N ILE A 122 21.11 0.29 -35.69
CA ILE A 122 20.66 0.52 -37.06
C ILE A 122 21.45 1.67 -37.68
N ALA A 123 21.57 2.79 -36.97
CA ALA A 123 22.35 3.94 -37.43
C ALA A 123 23.81 3.56 -37.71
N HIS A 124 24.42 2.79 -36.81
CA HIS A 124 25.78 2.29 -36.99
C HIS A 124 25.92 1.40 -38.24
N ILE A 125 25.00 0.46 -38.46
CA ILE A 125 25.02 -0.38 -39.67
C ILE A 125 24.91 0.48 -40.92
N MET A 126 23.97 1.43 -40.96
CA MET A 126 23.80 2.34 -42.08
C MET A 126 25.07 3.15 -42.40
N ASP A 127 25.78 3.61 -41.37
CA ASP A 127 27.05 4.31 -41.56
C ASP A 127 28.13 3.37 -42.11
N THR A 128 28.23 2.14 -41.60
CA THR A 128 29.19 1.15 -42.13
C THR A 128 28.90 0.73 -43.59
N GLU A 129 27.63 0.58 -43.97
CA GLU A 129 27.22 0.27 -45.35
C GLU A 129 27.49 1.44 -46.31
N ARG A 130 27.33 2.67 -45.80
CA ARG A 130 27.69 3.89 -46.52
C ARG A 130 29.19 3.95 -46.79
N GLU A 131 30.02 3.65 -45.80
CA GLU A 131 31.48 3.62 -45.93
C GLU A 131 31.98 2.53 -46.89
N GLN A 132 31.30 1.38 -46.93
CA GLN A 132 31.63 0.26 -47.84
C GLN A 132 31.19 0.49 -49.29
N GLY A 133 30.47 1.59 -49.59
CA GLY A 133 29.93 1.87 -50.92
C GLY A 133 28.79 0.94 -51.33
N MET A 134 28.22 0.17 -50.38
CA MET A 134 27.10 -0.74 -50.62
C MET A 134 25.75 0.00 -50.60
N CYS A 135 25.67 1.15 -49.93
CA CYS A 135 24.54 2.07 -50.07
C CYS A 135 24.61 2.81 -51.41
N SER A 136 24.30 2.13 -52.51
CA SER A 136 23.80 2.84 -53.68
C SER A 136 22.42 3.38 -53.32
N PRO A 137 22.12 4.69 -53.45
CA PRO A 137 20.75 5.14 -53.34
C PRO A 137 19.99 4.45 -54.47
N THR A 138 19.30 3.34 -54.18
CA THR A 138 18.40 2.72 -55.13
C THR A 138 17.44 3.83 -55.51
N PRO A 139 17.43 4.30 -56.78
CA PRO A 139 16.53 5.37 -57.17
C PRO A 139 15.15 4.86 -56.83
N THR A 140 14.55 5.48 -55.82
CA THR A 140 13.18 5.20 -55.41
C THR A 140 12.35 5.76 -56.56
N SER A 141 12.21 4.96 -57.63
CA SER A 141 11.27 5.23 -58.70
C SER A 141 9.96 5.50 -57.99
N GLN A 142 9.49 6.73 -58.16
CA GLN A 142 8.24 7.27 -57.67
C GLN A 142 7.08 6.45 -58.25
N SER A 143 6.95 5.20 -57.83
CA SER A 143 5.76 4.42 -58.08
C SER A 143 4.74 4.95 -57.09
N SER A 144 4.05 5.97 -57.58
CA SER A 144 2.92 6.68 -57.02
C SER A 144 1.72 5.73 -56.86
N SER A 145 1.95 4.51 -56.38
CA SER A 145 0.88 3.64 -55.95
C SER A 145 0.63 3.97 -54.50
N SER A 146 -0.26 4.95 -54.35
CA SER A 146 -1.08 5.24 -53.17
C SER A 146 -1.86 3.98 -52.74
N SER A 147 -1.16 2.90 -52.42
CA SER A 147 -1.71 1.86 -51.59
C SER A 147 -1.56 2.37 -50.18
N PHE A 148 -2.67 2.87 -49.64
CA PHE A 148 -2.89 3.01 -48.22
C PHE A 148 -2.66 1.65 -47.55
N TYR A 149 -1.40 1.24 -47.37
CA TYR A 149 -1.00 0.63 -46.12
C TYR A 149 -1.10 1.73 -45.08
N ARG A 150 -2.35 2.12 -44.80
CA ARG A 150 -2.81 2.34 -43.44
C ARG A 150 -2.43 1.05 -42.75
N PHE A 151 -1.17 0.99 -42.33
CA PHE A 151 -0.75 0.27 -41.16
C PHE A 151 -1.67 0.86 -40.11
N ARG A 152 -2.88 0.29 -40.03
CA ARG A 152 -3.49 0.08 -38.75
C ARG A 152 -2.40 -0.74 -38.06
N ILE A 153 -1.46 -0.04 -37.43
CA ILE A 153 -1.36 -0.13 -35.99
C ILE A 153 -2.83 -0.07 -35.59
N VAL A 154 -3.46 -1.25 -35.58
CA VAL A 154 -4.77 -1.46 -34.99
C VAL A 154 -4.56 -0.72 -33.72
N GLY A 155 -5.20 0.45 -33.60
CA GLY A 155 -4.95 1.35 -32.51
C GLY A 155 -5.02 0.42 -31.33
N MET A 156 -3.84 0.10 -30.77
CA MET A 156 -3.75 -0.35 -29.42
C MET A 156 -4.52 0.77 -28.80
N PRO A 157 -5.75 0.50 -28.31
CA PRO A 157 -6.49 1.57 -27.69
C PRO A 157 -5.45 2.21 -26.78
N TYR A 158 -5.48 3.52 -26.65
CA TYR A 158 -5.04 4.10 -25.40
C TYR A 158 -5.96 3.43 -24.35
N LEU A 159 -5.64 2.19 -24.03
CA LEU A 159 -6.02 1.44 -22.88
C LEU A 159 -5.36 2.32 -21.86
N SER A 160 -6.19 3.22 -21.35
CA SER A 160 -6.07 3.76 -20.03
C SER A 160 -5.18 2.80 -19.22
N PRO A 161 -4.05 3.27 -18.65
CA PRO A 161 -3.11 2.43 -17.91
C PRO A 161 -3.76 1.56 -16.82
N SER A 162 -5.05 1.77 -16.53
CA SER A 162 -5.91 0.99 -15.64
C SER A 162 -6.26 -0.45 -16.06
N SER A 163 -5.92 -0.97 -17.26
CA SER A 163 -6.41 -2.30 -17.68
C SER A 163 -5.38 -3.38 -18.06
N CYS A 164 -4.08 -3.15 -17.87
CA CYS A 164 -3.05 -4.17 -18.11
C CYS A 164 -2.57 -4.91 -16.84
N PHE A 165 -3.47 -5.11 -15.86
CA PHE A 165 -3.35 -6.20 -14.88
C PHE A 165 -4.24 -7.37 -15.29
N ARG A 166 -4.08 -7.86 -16.52
CA ARG A 166 -4.43 -9.25 -16.83
C ARG A 166 -3.16 -10.05 -16.86
N THR A 167 -2.55 -10.16 -15.69
CA THR A 167 -1.68 -11.28 -15.34
C THR A 167 -2.38 -12.54 -15.84
N ALA A 168 -1.81 -13.18 -16.87
CA ALA A 168 -2.03 -14.58 -17.11
C ALA A 168 -1.46 -15.31 -15.89
N PHE A 169 -2.23 -15.31 -14.80
CA PHE A 169 -2.04 -16.27 -13.74
C PHE A 169 -2.26 -17.62 -14.39
N PRO A 170 -1.30 -18.55 -14.35
CA PRO A 170 -1.58 -19.93 -14.69
C PRO A 170 -2.73 -20.36 -13.77
N THR A 171 -3.88 -20.64 -14.37
CA THR A 171 -5.02 -21.30 -13.73
C THR A 171 -4.65 -22.75 -13.47
N SER A 172 -3.60 -22.97 -12.67
CA SER A 172 -3.40 -24.23 -11.97
C SER A 172 -4.04 -24.01 -10.61
N HIS A 173 -5.18 -24.66 -10.43
CA HIS A 173 -5.98 -24.72 -9.20
C HIS A 173 -5.13 -25.30 -8.04
N ARG A 174 -4.20 -24.53 -7.51
CA ARG A 174 -3.66 -24.75 -6.18
C ARG A 174 -4.11 -23.59 -5.30
N PRO A 175 -4.65 -23.86 -4.10
CA PRO A 175 -5.05 -22.80 -3.19
C PRO A 175 -3.81 -21.97 -2.87
N TYR A 176 -3.80 -20.73 -3.37
CA TYR A 176 -2.80 -19.74 -3.03
C TYR A 176 -2.94 -19.46 -1.54
N SER A 177 -2.11 -20.12 -0.74
CA SER A 177 -1.91 -19.76 0.66
C SER A 177 -1.39 -18.32 0.70
N LEU A 178 -1.90 -17.49 1.62
CA LEU A 178 -1.43 -16.12 1.85
C LEU A 178 0.13 -16.03 1.92
N GLY A 179 0.79 -17.12 2.31
CA GLY A 179 2.24 -17.21 2.34
C GLY A 179 2.94 -17.03 0.99
N SER A 180 2.31 -17.34 -0.14
CA SER A 180 2.94 -17.23 -1.47
C SER A 180 3.11 -15.77 -1.91
N PHE A 181 2.10 -14.93 -1.61
CA PHE A 181 2.13 -13.50 -1.93
C PHE A 181 3.16 -12.77 -1.07
N LEU A 182 3.17 -13.06 0.23
CA LEU A 182 4.16 -12.46 1.14
C LEU A 182 5.59 -12.89 0.78
N CYS A 183 5.79 -14.13 0.35
CA CYS A 183 7.10 -14.61 -0.10
C CYS A 183 7.58 -13.89 -1.37
N SER A 184 6.70 -13.68 -2.35
CA SER A 184 7.04 -12.94 -3.57
C SER A 184 7.36 -11.47 -3.29
N LEU A 185 6.58 -10.82 -2.42
CA LEU A 185 6.79 -9.44 -2.00
C LEU A 185 8.09 -9.28 -1.19
N ALA A 186 8.36 -10.20 -0.28
CA ALA A 186 9.60 -10.23 0.50
C ALA A 186 10.82 -10.43 -0.40
N TYR A 187 10.73 -11.27 -1.44
CA TYR A 187 11.83 -11.49 -2.38
C TYR A 187 12.13 -10.23 -3.21
N THR A 188 11.09 -9.48 -3.60
CA THR A 188 11.27 -8.21 -4.33
C THR A 188 11.88 -7.13 -3.44
N LEU A 189 11.43 -7.01 -2.18
CA LEU A 189 12.00 -6.10 -1.19
C LEU A 189 13.47 -6.46 -0.84
N PHE A 190 13.78 -7.75 -0.70
CA PHE A 190 15.14 -8.20 -0.43
C PHE A 190 16.09 -7.92 -1.60
N ALA A 191 15.67 -8.21 -2.84
CA ALA A 191 16.45 -7.88 -4.03
C ALA A 191 16.69 -6.36 -4.16
N PHE A 192 15.71 -5.55 -3.76
CA PHE A 192 15.81 -4.09 -3.73
C PHE A 192 16.82 -3.57 -2.69
N LEU A 193 16.82 -4.13 -1.48
CA LEU A 193 17.80 -3.79 -0.44
C LEU A 193 19.23 -4.19 -0.83
N CYS A 194 19.40 -5.26 -1.59
CA CYS A 194 20.72 -5.68 -2.08
C CYS A 194 21.28 -4.75 -3.17
N GLN A 195 20.44 -4.19 -4.04
CA GLN A 195 20.91 -3.30 -5.12
C GLN A 195 21.21 -1.87 -4.64
N ASN A 196 20.55 -1.40 -3.59
CA ASN A 196 20.75 -0.05 -3.05
C ASN A 196 21.79 0.02 -1.92
N LYS A 197 22.72 -0.95 -1.81
CA LYS A 197 23.77 -0.87 -0.81
C LYS A 197 24.75 0.24 -1.22
N PRO A 198 24.83 1.37 -0.49
CA PRO A 198 25.72 2.45 -0.87
C PRO A 198 27.16 1.92 -0.81
N ALA A 199 27.92 2.14 -1.89
CA ALA A 199 29.34 1.90 -1.89
C ALA A 199 29.94 2.76 -0.77
N LYS A 200 30.43 2.12 0.29
CA LYS A 200 31.18 2.80 1.34
C LYS A 200 32.46 3.32 0.69
N GLY A 201 32.48 4.63 0.42
CA GLY A 201 33.69 5.39 0.14
C GLY A 201 34.47 5.62 1.43
#